data_AF-A0A8M1FLM6-F1
#
_entry.id   AF-A0A8M1FLM6-F1
#
_cell.length_a   1.000
_cell.length_b   1.000
_cell.length_c   1.000
_cell.angle_alpha   90.00
_cell.angle_beta   90.00
_cell.angle_gamma   90.00
#
_symmetry.space_group_name_H-M   'P 1'
#
loop_
_entity.id
_entity.type
_entity.pdbx_description
1 polymer ?
#
loop_
_entity_poly.entity_id
_entity_poly.type
_entity_poly.pdbx_seq_one_letter_code
_entity_poly.pdbx_strand_id
1 'polypeptide(L)'
;MQKSECHGGTQLRNRKAGSCDQRTSSSIQIKHRTTVQQSNSSSSTSSPETARKLHPRPSDKLNPKTINPGLRETKHPYTFVSKEGFRELLLVQGAPEKAVPLLPRLIPVLKAALVHLDDEVFARGLNALVQLSVVVGPSLNDHLKHLLTSLSKRLREKKFKEPITSALQKLEQHGGNGTLIIIKSKIPTYCSICC
;
A
#
# COMPACT_ATOMS: atom_id res chain seq x y z
N MET A 1 11.09 -41.61 -36.09
CA MET A 1 10.43 -42.67 -35.30
C MET A 1 10.35 -42.15 -33.87
N GLN A 2 9.27 -42.13 -33.10
CA GLN A 2 7.93 -42.71 -33.20
C GLN A 2 7.08 -42.03 -32.12
N LYS A 3 5.80 -41.76 -32.42
CA LYS A 3 4.75 -41.38 -31.47
C LYS A 3 4.42 -42.53 -30.52
N SER A 4 3.79 -42.26 -29.38
CA SER A 4 2.56 -42.98 -29.01
C SER A 4 1.73 -42.28 -27.93
N GLU A 5 0.49 -42.00 -28.31
CA GLU A 5 -0.71 -41.82 -27.48
C GLU A 5 -1.29 -43.19 -27.08
N CYS A 6 -2.09 -43.26 -26.01
CA CYS A 6 -3.28 -44.11 -25.81
C CYS A 6 -3.95 -43.64 -24.49
N HIS A 7 -5.15 -43.04 -24.41
CA HIS A 7 -6.54 -43.38 -24.80
C HIS A 7 -7.28 -44.38 -23.88
N GLY A 8 -8.47 -43.94 -23.42
CA GLY A 8 -9.54 -44.71 -22.74
C GLY A 8 -9.93 -44.07 -21.39
N GLY A 9 -11.08 -43.42 -21.14
CA GLY A 9 -12.42 -43.47 -21.74
C GLY A 9 -13.32 -44.43 -20.97
N THR A 10 -14.30 -43.94 -20.18
CA THR A 10 -15.73 -44.38 -20.15
C THR A 10 -16.57 -43.52 -19.16
N GLN A 11 -17.85 -43.41 -19.52
CA GLN A 11 -18.94 -42.49 -19.21
C GLN A 11 -19.73 -42.63 -17.87
N LEU A 12 -20.53 -41.57 -17.61
CA LEU A 12 -21.91 -41.50 -17.04
C LEU A 12 -22.17 -41.61 -15.52
N ARG A 13 -22.77 -40.55 -14.94
CA ARG A 13 -24.24 -40.49 -14.68
C ARG A 13 -24.71 -39.10 -14.22
N ASN A 14 -25.71 -38.57 -14.93
CA ASN A 14 -26.50 -37.37 -14.63
C ASN A 14 -27.47 -37.56 -13.45
N ARG A 15 -27.76 -36.47 -12.71
CA ARG A 15 -29.12 -36.17 -12.19
C ARG A 15 -29.41 -34.65 -12.21
N LYS A 16 -30.45 -34.33 -13.00
CA LYS A 16 -31.41 -33.19 -12.98
C LYS A 16 -32.02 -33.02 -11.56
N ALA A 17 -32.70 -31.96 -11.11
CA ALA A 17 -33.50 -30.85 -11.66
C ALA A 17 -33.64 -29.79 -10.52
N GLY A 18 -34.17 -28.56 -10.66
CA GLY A 18 -34.95 -27.93 -11.71
C GLY A 18 -35.13 -26.43 -11.44
N SER A 19 -35.51 -25.72 -12.50
CA SER A 19 -35.94 -24.32 -12.52
C SER A 19 -37.42 -24.21 -12.13
N CYS A 20 -37.81 -23.10 -11.49
CA CYS A 20 -39.16 -22.54 -11.60
C CYS A 20 -39.13 -21.05 -11.19
N ASP A 21 -39.06 -20.15 -12.18
CA ASP A 21 -39.59 -18.79 -12.08
C ASP A 21 -41.12 -18.88 -12.05
N GLN A 22 -41.82 -18.21 -11.12
CA GLN A 22 -43.09 -17.53 -11.41
C GLN A 22 -43.36 -16.34 -10.46
N ARG A 23 -43.85 -15.29 -11.12
CA ARG A 23 -44.31 -13.95 -10.73
C ARG A 23 -45.68 -14.00 -10.07
N THR A 24 -45.95 -13.20 -9.02
CA THR A 24 -47.29 -12.61 -8.77
C THR A 24 -47.26 -11.44 -7.77
N SER A 25 -47.92 -10.35 -8.17
CA SER A 25 -48.28 -9.16 -7.39
C SER A 25 -49.50 -9.38 -6.48
N SER A 26 -49.64 -8.51 -5.47
CA SER A 26 -50.87 -7.89 -4.93
C SER A 26 -50.90 -7.94 -3.39
N SER A 27 -50.75 -6.79 -2.72
CA SER A 27 -51.84 -5.91 -2.27
C SER A 27 -52.50 -6.39 -0.97
N ILE A 28 -52.15 -5.73 0.14
CA ILE A 28 -53.09 -5.54 1.26
C ILE A 28 -53.08 -4.05 1.59
N GLN A 29 -54.21 -3.40 1.31
CA GLN A 29 -54.55 -2.08 1.78
C GLN A 29 -55.05 -2.17 3.22
N ILE A 30 -54.67 -1.20 4.06
CA ILE A 30 -55.48 -0.79 5.21
C ILE A 30 -55.62 0.73 5.13
N LYS A 31 -56.87 1.17 5.00
CA LYS A 31 -57.34 2.55 4.78
C LYS A 31 -58.31 2.90 5.91
N HIS A 32 -58.03 3.96 6.67
CA HIS A 32 -59.01 4.85 7.33
C HIS A 32 -58.29 6.20 7.58
N ARG A 33 -58.48 7.29 6.79
CA ARG A 33 -59.59 8.29 6.73
C ARG A 33 -59.68 9.12 8.04
N THR A 34 -59.16 10.35 8.20
CA THR A 34 -59.50 11.75 7.74
C THR A 34 -59.49 12.64 9.01
N THR A 35 -58.97 13.90 9.06
CA THR A 35 -59.62 15.20 8.72
C THR A 35 -58.60 16.37 8.82
N VAL A 36 -58.58 17.27 7.80
CA VAL A 36 -58.61 18.77 7.79
C VAL A 36 -57.67 19.51 8.79
N GLN A 37 -56.75 20.44 8.44
CA GLN A 37 -56.87 21.75 7.76
C GLN A 37 -55.42 22.32 7.57
N GLN A 38 -54.96 22.59 6.36
CA GLN A 38 -54.84 23.93 5.72
C GLN A 38 -53.77 24.90 6.30
N SER A 39 -52.88 25.30 5.38
CA SER A 39 -52.25 26.62 5.19
C SER A 39 -51.07 27.11 6.06
N ASN A 40 -49.98 27.38 5.32
CA ASN A 40 -49.22 28.64 5.27
C ASN A 40 -47.92 28.82 6.07
N SER A 41 -46.84 28.88 5.29
CA SER A 41 -45.82 29.94 5.25
C SER A 41 -44.80 30.12 6.39
N SER A 42 -43.54 29.91 5.98
CA SER A 42 -42.35 30.77 6.17
C SER A 42 -41.70 31.00 7.54
N SER A 43 -40.36 30.90 7.47
CA SER A 43 -39.29 31.58 8.21
C SER A 43 -38.96 31.16 9.65
N SER A 44 -37.78 30.53 9.73
CA SER A 44 -36.63 30.88 10.58
C SER A 44 -36.90 31.35 12.02
N THR A 45 -36.58 30.49 12.99
CA THR A 45 -35.98 30.97 14.24
C THR A 45 -34.83 30.05 14.64
N SER A 46 -33.69 30.69 14.87
CA SER A 46 -32.43 30.16 15.36
C SER A 46 -32.62 29.31 16.63
N SER A 47 -32.15 28.06 16.60
CA SER A 47 -32.05 27.22 17.79
C SER A 47 -30.57 27.08 18.16
N PRO A 48 -30.17 27.35 19.42
CA PRO A 48 -28.76 27.47 19.78
C PRO A 48 -28.08 26.11 19.67
N GLU A 49 -27.00 26.09 18.91
CA GLU A 49 -26.03 25.01 18.76
C GLU A 49 -25.39 24.72 20.12
N THR A 50 -26.06 23.91 20.94
CA THR A 50 -25.52 23.45 22.21
C THR A 50 -24.56 22.31 21.90
N ALA A 51 -23.27 22.60 22.07
CA ALA A 51 -22.12 21.75 21.87
C ALA A 51 -22.34 20.28 22.26
N ARG A 52 -22.80 19.46 21.30
CA ARG A 52 -22.67 18.01 21.38
C ARG A 52 -21.25 17.68 20.99
N LYS A 53 -20.41 17.61 22.01
CA LYS A 53 -19.07 17.05 21.99
C LYS A 53 -19.10 15.74 21.19
N LEU A 54 -18.73 15.81 19.91
CA LEU A 54 -18.43 14.63 19.10
C LEU A 54 -17.34 13.90 19.87
N HIS A 55 -17.68 12.76 20.48
CA HIS A 55 -16.67 11.85 20.97
C HIS A 55 -15.75 11.56 19.79
N PRO A 56 -14.44 11.90 19.86
CA PRO A 56 -13.52 11.61 18.78
C PRO A 56 -13.56 10.10 18.54
N ARG A 57 -13.88 9.69 17.32
CA ARG A 57 -13.76 8.27 16.99
C ARG A 57 -12.27 7.92 17.14
N PRO A 58 -11.91 6.71 17.63
CA PRO A 58 -10.51 6.30 17.74
C PRO A 58 -9.70 6.45 16.43
N SER A 59 -10.40 6.49 15.29
CA SER A 59 -9.88 6.75 13.95
C SER A 59 -9.51 8.21 13.65
N ASP A 60 -10.10 9.20 14.32
CA ASP A 60 -9.85 10.64 14.08
C ASP A 60 -8.51 11.13 14.65
N LYS A 61 -7.89 10.32 15.53
CA LYS A 61 -6.55 10.53 16.08
C LYS A 61 -5.55 9.54 15.51
N LEU A 62 -5.59 9.26 14.20
CA LEU A 62 -4.42 8.65 13.58
C LEU A 62 -3.27 9.66 13.67
N ASN A 63 -2.47 9.56 14.73
CA ASN A 63 -1.38 10.47 14.96
C ASN A 63 -0.47 10.37 13.73
N PRO A 64 -0.16 11.47 13.03
CA PRO A 64 0.74 11.40 11.88
C PRO A 64 2.11 10.79 12.24
N LYS A 65 2.50 10.81 13.52
CA LYS A 65 3.70 10.11 14.02
C LYS A 65 3.59 8.57 13.99
N THR A 66 2.41 7.99 13.81
CA THR A 66 2.13 6.55 13.90
C THR A 66 1.73 5.91 12.57
N ILE A 67 2.05 6.53 11.42
CA ILE A 67 2.27 5.71 10.22
C ILE A 67 3.67 5.12 10.37
N ASN A 68 3.77 4.10 11.22
CA ASN A 68 4.94 3.24 11.22
C ASN A 68 4.53 2.03 10.38
N PRO A 69 4.94 1.92 9.11
CA PRO A 69 4.60 0.81 8.21
C PRO A 69 5.00 -0.60 8.69
N GLY A 70 5.33 -0.78 9.97
CA GLY A 70 5.69 -2.07 10.57
C GLY A 70 6.92 -2.70 9.94
N LEU A 71 7.75 -1.92 9.23
CA LEU A 71 8.93 -2.44 8.53
C LEU A 71 9.97 -3.05 9.48
N ARG A 72 9.90 -2.68 10.77
CA ARG A 72 10.72 -3.22 11.85
C ARG A 72 10.03 -4.28 12.70
N GLU A 73 8.78 -4.60 12.39
CA GLU A 73 8.05 -5.63 13.12
C GLU A 73 8.74 -6.98 12.92
N THR A 74 8.78 -7.81 13.95
CA THR A 74 9.41 -9.13 13.88
C THR A 74 8.47 -10.24 14.29
N LYS A 75 7.33 -9.91 14.92
CA LYS A 75 6.36 -10.89 15.40
C LYS A 75 5.38 -11.26 14.30
N HIS A 76 5.17 -12.57 14.12
CA HIS A 76 4.08 -13.08 13.32
C HIS A 76 2.74 -12.89 14.06
N PRO A 77 1.63 -12.49 13.39
CA PRO A 77 1.46 -12.26 11.95
C PRO A 77 1.78 -10.83 11.47
N TYR A 78 2.11 -9.92 12.37
CA TYR A 78 2.25 -8.49 12.09
C TYR A 78 3.34 -8.17 11.04
N THR A 79 4.42 -8.97 11.00
CA THR A 79 5.44 -8.89 9.94
C THR A 79 4.85 -9.04 8.54
N PHE A 80 3.98 -10.02 8.33
CA PHE A 80 3.36 -10.30 7.03
C PHE A 80 2.40 -9.18 6.63
N VAL A 81 1.51 -8.81 7.55
CA VAL A 81 0.53 -7.74 7.34
C VAL A 81 1.22 -6.42 6.99
N SER A 82 2.32 -6.10 7.67
CA SER A 82 3.08 -4.87 7.43
C SER A 82 3.75 -4.87 6.06
N LYS A 83 4.39 -5.98 5.68
CA LYS A 83 5.08 -6.14 4.40
C LYS A 83 4.10 -6.06 3.23
N GLU A 84 3.05 -6.88 3.26
CA GLU A 84 2.07 -6.92 2.17
C GLU A 84 1.19 -5.67 2.16
N GLY A 85 0.80 -5.14 3.32
CA GLY A 85 0.06 -3.89 3.41
C GLY A 85 0.83 -2.70 2.82
N PHE A 86 2.13 -2.60 3.07
CA PHE A 86 2.96 -1.55 2.46
C PHE A 86 3.01 -1.69 0.93
N ARG A 87 3.12 -2.91 0.42
CA ARG A 87 3.11 -3.20 -1.02
C ARG A 87 1.78 -2.85 -1.68
N GLU A 88 0.67 -3.31 -1.10
CA GLU A 88 -0.68 -3.06 -1.60
C GLU A 88 -0.99 -1.56 -1.63
N LEU A 89 -0.60 -0.81 -0.58
CA LEU A 89 -0.79 0.64 -0.54
C LEU A 89 -0.06 1.37 -1.67
N LEU A 90 1.10 0.87 -2.09
CA LEU A 90 1.90 1.42 -3.18
C LEU A 90 1.37 1.03 -4.58
N LEU A 91 0.54 0.00 -4.68
CA LEU A 91 -0.07 -0.48 -5.93
C LEU A 91 -1.40 0.22 -6.27
N VAL A 92 -1.99 0.95 -5.32
CA VAL A 92 -3.28 1.64 -5.52
C VAL A 92 -3.16 2.68 -6.63
N GLN A 93 -4.22 2.85 -7.44
CA GLN A 93 -4.28 3.95 -8.40
C GLN A 93 -4.16 5.31 -7.69
N GLY A 94 -3.31 6.17 -8.23
CA GLY A 94 -3.00 7.45 -7.61
C GLY A 94 -2.11 7.35 -6.35
N ALA A 95 -1.37 6.23 -6.20
CA ALA A 95 -0.36 6.08 -5.16
C ALA A 95 0.74 7.16 -5.20
N PRO A 96 1.32 7.57 -6.36
CA PRO A 96 2.41 8.55 -6.35
C PRO A 96 1.99 9.90 -5.78
N GLU A 97 0.81 10.40 -6.13
CA GLU A 97 0.28 11.70 -5.67
C GLU A 97 0.05 11.72 -4.16
N LYS A 98 -0.22 10.55 -3.57
CA LYS A 98 -0.39 10.38 -2.12
C LYS A 98 0.93 10.06 -1.42
N ALA A 99 1.85 9.36 -2.07
CA ALA A 99 3.12 8.92 -1.48
C ALA A 99 4.15 10.05 -1.42
N VAL A 100 4.23 10.89 -2.45
CA VAL A 100 5.16 12.03 -2.51
C VAL A 100 5.04 12.97 -1.28
N PRO A 101 3.86 13.47 -0.89
CA PRO A 101 3.74 14.32 0.30
C PRO A 101 4.04 13.59 1.62
N LEU A 102 4.05 12.25 1.62
CA LEU A 102 4.39 11.44 2.78
C LEU A 102 5.90 11.10 2.87
N LEU A 103 6.69 11.38 1.82
CA LEU A 103 8.13 11.08 1.79
C LEU A 103 8.89 11.60 3.03
N PRO A 104 8.73 12.85 3.49
CA PRO A 104 9.45 13.34 4.66
C PRO A 104 9.23 12.51 5.93
N ARG A 105 8.08 11.80 6.01
CA ARG A 105 7.72 10.93 7.14
C ARG A 105 8.12 9.48 6.92
N LEU A 106 8.12 8.98 5.68
CA LEU A 106 8.54 7.62 5.35
C LEU A 106 10.06 7.44 5.43
N ILE A 107 10.82 8.48 5.07
CA ILE A 107 12.29 8.41 5.01
C ILE A 107 12.93 8.07 6.35
N PRO A 108 12.56 8.68 7.50
CA PRO A 108 13.06 8.26 8.81
C PRO A 108 12.75 6.81 9.15
N VAL A 109 11.56 6.30 8.77
CA VAL A 109 11.16 4.91 9.04
C VAL A 109 11.99 3.94 8.20
N LEU A 110 12.15 4.20 6.90
CA LEU A 110 13.02 3.42 6.03
C LEU A 110 14.46 3.44 6.52
N LYS A 111 14.98 4.62 6.87
CA LYS A 111 16.32 4.76 7.44
C LYS A 111 16.49 3.92 8.70
N ALA A 112 15.50 3.91 9.59
CA ALA A 112 15.53 3.11 10.81
C ALA A 112 15.57 1.60 10.54
N ALA A 113 14.88 1.12 9.49
CA ALA A 113 14.96 -0.27 9.06
C ALA A 113 16.32 -0.61 8.44
N LEU A 114 16.90 0.28 7.62
CA LEU A 114 18.19 0.07 6.95
C LEU A 114 19.40 0.09 7.90
N VAL A 115 19.29 0.71 9.07
CA VAL A 115 20.34 0.68 10.10
C VAL A 115 20.11 -0.40 11.17
N HIS A 116 18.98 -1.11 11.09
CA HIS A 116 18.61 -2.12 12.08
C HIS A 116 19.55 -3.31 12.01
N LEU A 117 19.99 -3.86 13.15
CA LEU A 117 20.97 -4.95 13.21
C LEU A 117 20.44 -6.25 12.61
N ASP A 118 19.16 -6.55 12.82
CA ASP A 118 18.47 -7.73 12.26
C ASP A 118 18.45 -7.69 10.73
N ASP A 119 18.96 -8.76 10.12
CA ASP A 119 19.09 -8.94 8.69
C ASP A 119 17.73 -8.99 7.97
N GLU A 120 16.72 -9.58 8.59
CA GLU A 120 15.38 -9.69 8.02
C GLU A 120 14.67 -8.33 8.00
N VAL A 121 14.90 -7.52 9.04
CA VAL A 121 14.39 -6.13 9.08
C VAL A 121 15.11 -5.27 8.05
N PHE A 122 16.42 -5.43 7.91
CA PHE A 122 17.20 -4.74 6.88
C PHE A 122 16.70 -5.09 5.47
N ALA A 123 16.55 -6.38 5.16
CA ALA A 123 16.10 -6.87 3.86
C ALA A 123 14.72 -6.33 3.49
N ARG A 124 13.80 -6.30 4.47
CA ARG A 124 12.46 -5.71 4.30
C ARG A 124 12.53 -4.20 4.07
N GLY A 125 13.36 -3.48 4.82
CA GLY A 125 13.59 -2.05 4.61
C GLY A 125 14.17 -1.74 3.23
N LEU A 126 15.11 -2.55 2.75
CA LEU A 126 15.71 -2.42 1.42
C LEU A 126 14.68 -2.69 0.32
N ASN A 127 13.87 -3.73 0.47
CA ASN A 127 12.80 -4.04 -0.47
C ASN A 127 11.73 -2.93 -0.51
N ALA A 128 11.33 -2.41 0.64
CA ALA A 128 10.40 -1.29 0.75
C ALA A 128 10.94 -0.01 0.09
N LEU A 129 12.25 0.26 0.21
CA LEU A 129 12.89 1.37 -0.49
C LEU A 129 12.81 1.23 -2.02
N VAL A 130 13.07 0.04 -2.55
CA VAL A 130 12.95 -0.23 -3.99
C VAL A 130 11.50 -0.10 -4.46
N GLN A 131 10.53 -0.62 -3.70
CA GLN A 131 9.12 -0.46 -4.06
C GLN A 131 8.70 1.01 -4.05
N LEU A 132 9.15 1.78 -3.06
CA LEU A 132 8.86 3.21 -2.99
C LEU A 132 9.45 3.93 -4.20
N SER A 133 10.68 3.59 -4.63
CA SER A 133 11.30 4.24 -5.79
C SER A 133 10.59 3.96 -7.11
N VAL A 134 9.99 2.78 -7.28
CA VAL A 134 9.14 2.47 -8.44
C VAL A 134 7.95 3.44 -8.51
N VAL A 135 7.34 3.75 -7.37
CA VAL A 135 6.13 4.57 -7.31
C VAL A 135 6.45 6.07 -7.40
N VAL A 136 7.38 6.58 -6.59
CA VAL A 136 7.65 8.03 -6.53
C VAL A 136 8.71 8.50 -7.53
N GLY A 137 9.51 7.57 -8.07
CA GLY A 137 10.54 7.86 -9.06
C GLY A 137 11.50 8.98 -8.63
N PRO A 138 11.68 10.04 -9.46
CA PRO A 138 12.63 11.12 -9.19
C PRO A 138 12.37 11.92 -7.92
N SER A 139 11.14 11.94 -7.39
CA SER A 139 10.81 12.66 -6.15
C SER A 139 11.54 12.09 -4.92
N LEU A 140 12.11 10.89 -5.01
CA LEU A 140 12.92 10.31 -3.95
C LEU A 140 14.30 10.97 -3.82
N ASN A 141 14.80 11.62 -4.89
CA ASN A 141 16.18 12.07 -5.00
C ASN A 141 16.59 13.07 -3.91
N ASP A 142 15.67 13.94 -3.50
CA ASP A 142 15.90 14.94 -2.43
C ASP A 142 16.25 14.28 -1.09
N HIS A 143 15.72 13.09 -0.86
CA HIS A 143 15.89 12.35 0.40
C HIS A 143 16.89 11.20 0.31
N LEU A 144 17.30 10.82 -0.91
CA LEU A 144 18.11 9.64 -1.18
C LEU A 144 19.48 9.71 -0.48
N LYS A 145 20.08 10.90 -0.36
CA LYS A 145 21.38 11.12 0.31
C LYS A 145 21.42 10.53 1.73
N HIS A 146 20.32 10.64 2.48
CA HIS A 146 20.23 10.14 3.85
C HIS A 146 20.14 8.62 3.92
N LEU A 147 19.48 7.99 2.95
CA LEU A 147 19.32 6.55 2.87
C LEU A 147 20.60 5.86 2.39
N LEU A 148 21.26 6.42 1.37
CA LEU A 148 22.52 5.91 0.83
C LEU A 148 23.64 5.88 1.88
N THR A 149 23.65 6.86 2.79
CA THR A 149 24.63 6.88 3.89
C THR A 149 24.48 5.68 4.82
N SER A 150 23.26 5.14 4.99
CA SER A 150 23.03 3.91 5.74
C SER A 150 23.43 2.67 4.94
N LEU A 151 23.13 2.65 3.63
CA LEU A 151 23.48 1.54 2.74
C LEU A 151 25.00 1.36 2.56
N SER A 152 25.75 2.45 2.48
CA SER A 152 27.22 2.39 2.32
C SER A 152 27.91 1.68 3.49
N LYS A 153 27.37 1.82 4.71
CA LYS A 153 27.87 1.10 5.89
C LYS A 153 27.65 -0.42 5.77
N ARG A 154 26.47 -0.82 5.29
CA ARG A 154 26.05 -2.22 5.10
C ARG A 154 26.70 -2.88 3.88
N LEU A 155 27.14 -2.11 2.87
CA LEU A 155 27.88 -2.62 1.71
C LEU A 155 29.21 -3.31 2.04
N ARG A 156 29.78 -3.05 3.23
CA ARG A 156 30.99 -3.74 3.70
C ARG A 156 30.74 -5.20 4.09
N GLU A 157 29.48 -5.56 4.31
CA GLU A 157 29.09 -6.92 4.64
C GLU A 157 28.87 -7.74 3.36
N LYS A 158 29.59 -8.86 3.23
CA LYS A 158 29.55 -9.70 2.02
C LYS A 158 28.13 -10.17 1.67
N LYS A 159 27.32 -10.50 2.68
CA LYS A 159 25.92 -10.97 2.50
C LYS A 159 24.99 -9.93 1.88
N PHE A 160 25.26 -8.64 2.06
CA PHE A 160 24.38 -7.56 1.56
C PHE A 160 24.90 -6.85 0.33
N LYS A 161 26.12 -7.16 -0.12
CA LYS A 161 26.75 -6.51 -1.28
C LYS A 161 25.87 -6.63 -2.53
N GLU A 162 25.44 -7.84 -2.86
CA GLU A 162 24.62 -8.10 -4.05
C GLU A 162 23.19 -7.53 -3.91
N PRO A 163 22.43 -7.78 -2.82
CA PRO A 163 21.12 -7.17 -2.62
C PRO A 163 21.13 -5.64 -2.68
N ILE A 164 22.12 -5.00 -2.05
CA ILE A 164 22.24 -3.54 -2.08
C ILE A 164 22.59 -3.07 -3.49
N THR A 165 23.51 -3.73 -4.19
CA THR A 165 23.86 -3.36 -5.56
C THR A 165 22.64 -3.45 -6.48
N SER A 166 21.89 -4.55 -6.43
CA SER A 166 20.64 -4.70 -7.19
C SER A 166 19.60 -3.63 -6.84
N ALA A 167 19.48 -3.24 -5.57
CA ALA A 167 18.60 -2.16 -5.15
C ALA A 167 19.04 -0.79 -5.69
N LEU A 168 20.34 -0.49 -5.67
CA LEU A 168 20.90 0.76 -6.23
C LEU A 168 20.66 0.88 -7.73
N GLN A 169 20.77 -0.24 -8.46
CA GLN A 169 20.45 -0.31 -9.89
C GLN A 169 18.99 0.02 -10.17
N LYS A 170 18.06 -0.55 -9.40
CA LYS A 170 16.63 -0.21 -9.52
C LYS A 170 16.34 1.24 -9.14
N LEU A 171 17.04 1.79 -8.14
CA LEU A 171 16.92 3.20 -7.78
C LEU A 171 17.36 4.11 -8.94
N GLU A 172 18.48 3.79 -9.58
CA GLU A 172 18.97 4.52 -10.75
C GLU A 172 17.96 4.47 -11.91
N GLN A 173 17.39 3.30 -12.21
CA GLN A 173 16.40 3.12 -13.28
C GLN A 173 15.15 3.99 -13.07
N HIS A 174 14.61 4.06 -11.85
CA HIS A 174 13.36 4.78 -11.59
C HIS A 174 13.56 6.28 -11.28
N GLY A 175 14.70 6.65 -10.68
CA GLY A 175 14.95 8.04 -10.27
C GLY A 175 15.54 8.93 -11.38
N GLY A 176 15.93 8.35 -12.51
CA GLY A 176 16.48 9.07 -13.67
C GLY A 176 17.89 9.63 -13.46
N ASN A 177 18.32 10.49 -14.38
CA ASN A 177 19.72 10.95 -14.52
C ASN A 177 20.33 11.57 -13.25
N GLY A 178 19.53 12.28 -12.45
CA GLY A 178 20.02 12.90 -11.20
C GLY A 178 20.41 11.89 -10.13
N THR A 179 19.84 10.68 -10.18
CA THR A 179 20.04 9.64 -9.16
C THR A 179 21.46 9.10 -9.18
N LEU A 180 22.03 8.88 -10.37
CA LEU A 180 23.38 8.35 -10.52
C LEU A 180 24.42 9.25 -9.86
N ILE A 181 24.28 10.57 -10.02
CA ILE A 181 25.18 11.56 -9.41
C ILE A 181 25.10 11.46 -7.89
N ILE A 182 23.89 11.33 -7.35
CA ILE A 182 23.66 11.21 -5.90
C ILE A 182 24.25 9.89 -5.37
N ILE A 183 24.03 8.77 -6.06
CA ILE A 183 24.58 7.46 -5.69
C ILE A 183 26.11 7.52 -5.69
N LYS A 184 26.74 7.96 -6.79
CA LYS A 184 28.20 8.06 -6.91
C LYS A 184 28.81 9.00 -5.87
N SER A 185 28.10 10.05 -5.46
CA SER A 185 28.57 10.96 -4.40
C SER A 185 28.70 10.30 -3.02
N LYS A 186 27.94 9.23 -2.75
CA LYS A 186 27.95 8.51 -1.46
C LYS A 186 28.58 7.13 -1.53
N ILE A 187 28.57 6.51 -2.69
CA ILE A 187 29.10 5.18 -2.95
C ILE A 187 29.94 5.28 -4.24
N PRO A 188 31.18 5.80 -4.15
CA PRO A 188 32.03 6.00 -5.33
C PRO A 188 32.37 4.70 -6.07
N THR A 189 32.31 3.57 -5.37
CA THR A 189 32.58 2.23 -5.92
C THR A 189 31.41 1.64 -6.70
N TYR A 190 30.27 2.32 -6.79
CA TYR A 190 29.11 1.83 -7.51
C TYR A 190 29.32 1.91 -9.04
N CYS A 191 29.13 0.77 -9.71
CA CYS A 191 29.11 0.68 -11.17
C CYS A 191 27.65 0.66 -11.65
N SER A 192 27.34 1.53 -12.62
CA SER A 192 26.01 1.60 -13.24
C SER A 192 25.77 0.37 -14.12
N ILE A 193 24.48 0.09 -14.37
CA ILE A 193 23.99 -0.97 -15.26
C ILE A 193 24.32 -0.70 -16.73
N CYS A 194 24.57 0.56 -17.08
CA CYS A 194 24.82 1.01 -18.46
C CYS A 194 26.31 0.99 -18.85
N CYS A 195 27.15 0.21 -18.16
CA CYS A 195 28.57 0.06 -18.44
C CYS A 195 28.86 -1.26 -19.16
#